data_AF-A0A957WXH0-F1
#
_entry.id   AF-A0A957WXH0-F1
#
_cell.length_a   1.000
_cell.length_b   1.000
_cell.length_c   1.000
_cell.angle_alpha   90.00
_cell.angle_beta   90.00
_cell.angle_gamma   90.00
#
_symmetry.space_group_name_H-M   'P 1'
#
loop_
_entity.id
_entity.type
_entity.pdbx_description
1 polymer ?
#
loop_
_entity_poly.entity_id
_entity_poly.type
_entity_poly.pdbx_seq_one_letter_code
_entity_poly.pdbx_strand_id
1 'polypeptide(L)' 'VNIGEPFTFTIIGDLTIRDVTKQETFTLTVTANSETELVGLGQTKVMRGDYNLTIPSVPSVANVGEEVPLEIAFTAVAG' A
#
# COMPACT_ATOMS: atom_id res chain seq x y z
N VAL A 1 -18.00 -8.89 -11.55
CA VAL A 1 -16.56 -9.16 -11.70
C VAL A 1 -16.44 -10.21 -12.79
N ASN A 2 -15.72 -9.91 -13.86
CA ASN A 2 -15.47 -10.84 -14.95
C ASN A 2 -14.02 -11.30 -14.89
N ILE A 3 -13.76 -12.56 -15.25
CA ILE A 3 -12.40 -13.09 -15.34
C ILE A 3 -11.63 -12.33 -16.42
N GLY A 4 -10.40 -11.92 -16.10
CA GLY A 4 -9.50 -11.15 -16.96
C GLY A 4 -9.78 -9.65 -17.03
N GLU A 5 -10.90 -9.17 -16.47
CA GLU A 5 -11.24 -7.74 -16.48
C GLU A 5 -10.78 -7.07 -15.17
N PRO A 6 -9.90 -6.05 -15.23
CA PRO A 6 -9.49 -5.32 -14.03
C PRO A 6 -10.64 -4.46 -13.51
N PHE A 7 -10.75 -4.36 -12.20
CA PHE A 7 -11.65 -3.42 -11.53
C PHE A 7 -10.91 -2.68 -10.42
N THR A 8 -11.27 -1.41 -10.25
CA THR A 8 -10.62 -0.49 -9.29
C THR A 8 -11.58 -0.10 -8.19
N PHE A 9 -11.09 -0.09 -6.96
CA PHE A 9 -11.84 0.34 -5.78
C PHE A 9 -10.89 0.88 -4.71
N THR A 10 -11.44 1.59 -3.73
CA THR A 10 -10.70 2.07 -2.57
C THR A 10 -10.96 1.19 -1.36
N ILE A 11 -9.91 0.95 -0.58
CA ILE A 11 -9.99 0.30 0.73
C ILE A 11 -9.54 1.31 1.77
N ILE A 12 -10.34 1.48 2.82
CA ILE A 12 -9.96 2.21 4.02
C ILE A 12 -9.60 1.17 5.09
N GLY A 13 -8.42 1.27 5.67
CA GLY A 13 -7.96 0.32 6.67
C GLY A 13 -6.88 0.90 7.57
N ASP A 14 -6.63 0.21 8.68
CA ASP A 14 -5.61 0.61 9.64
C ASP A 14 -4.24 0.12 9.20
N LEU A 15 -3.35 1.06 8.87
CA LEU A 15 -1.94 0.82 8.62
C LEU A 15 -1.16 1.03 9.92
N THR A 16 -0.48 0.00 10.36
CA THR A 16 0.45 0.09 11.49
C THR A 16 1.88 0.08 10.96
N ILE A 17 2.64 1.13 11.28
CA ILE A 17 4.09 1.18 11.04
C ILE A 17 4.76 1.40 12.39
N ARG A 18 5.60 0.43 12.79
CA ARG A 18 6.15 0.32 14.16
C ARG A 18 5.03 0.25 15.20
N ASP A 19 4.90 1.28 16.02
CA ASP A 19 3.98 1.44 17.15
C ASP A 19 2.88 2.47 16.87
N VAL A 20 2.86 3.06 15.67
CA VAL A 20 1.84 4.02 15.26
C VAL A 20 0.87 3.36 14.29
N THR A 21 -0.41 3.40 14.62
CA THR A 21 -1.52 2.96 13.77
C THR A 21 -2.31 4.16 13.29
N LYS A 22 -2.54 4.23 11.97
CA LYS A 22 -3.40 5.25 11.36
C LYS A 22 -4.30 4.62 10.31
N GLN A 23 -5.47 5.23 10.13
CA GLN A 23 -6.36 4.86 9.05
C GLN A 23 -5.85 5.46 7.74
N GLU A 24 -5.61 4.61 6.75
CA GLU A 24 -5.15 4.99 5.43
C GLU A 24 -6.11 4.51 4.35
N THR A 25 -6.09 5.20 3.22
CA THR A 25 -6.84 4.79 2.03
C THR A 25 -5.88 4.25 0.97
N PHE A 26 -6.11 3.02 0.53
CA PHE A 26 -5.43 2.43 -0.62
C PHE A 26 -6.36 2.39 -1.82
N THR A 27 -5.84 2.76 -2.99
CA THR A 27 -6.51 2.49 -4.27
C THR A 27 -5.99 1.18 -4.81
N LEU A 28 -6.88 0.21 -5.03
CA LEU A 28 -6.54 -1.11 -5.54
C LEU A 28 -7.08 -1.29 -6.96
N THR A 29 -6.25 -1.85 -7.82
CA THR A 29 -6.68 -2.45 -9.09
C THR A 29 -6.50 -3.96 -8.99
N VAL A 30 -7.58 -4.70 -9.20
CA VAL A 30 -7.63 -6.16 -9.05
C VAL A 30 -8.17 -6.79 -10.32
N THR A 31 -7.57 -7.90 -10.73
CA THR A 31 -8.01 -8.73 -11.85
C THR A 31 -8.28 -10.13 -11.33
N ALA A 32 -9.45 -10.70 -11.67
CA ALA A 32 -9.71 -12.10 -11.45
C ALA A 32 -9.01 -12.93 -12.53
N ASN A 33 -7.96 -13.66 -12.19
CA ASN A 33 -7.22 -14.52 -13.13
C ASN A 33 -7.96 -15.83 -13.40
N SER A 34 -8.70 -16.35 -12.41
CA SER A 34 -9.57 -17.51 -12.54
C SER A 34 -10.74 -17.40 -11.56
N GLU A 35 -11.60 -18.42 -11.52
CA GLU A 35 -12.66 -18.51 -10.49
C GLU A 35 -12.12 -18.58 -9.06
N THR A 36 -10.84 -18.93 -8.89
CA THR A 36 -10.22 -19.18 -7.59
C THR A 36 -8.97 -18.35 -7.34
N GLU A 37 -8.60 -17.44 -8.26
CA GLU A 37 -7.38 -16.65 -8.17
C GLU A 37 -7.65 -15.17 -8.52
N LEU A 38 -7.20 -14.28 -7.65
CA LEU A 38 -7.14 -12.84 -7.88
C LEU A 38 -5.68 -12.37 -7.86
N VAL A 39 -5.37 -11.41 -8.71
CA VAL A 39 -4.11 -10.64 -8.64
C VAL A 39 -4.44 -9.16 -8.52
N GLY A 40 -3.62 -8.42 -7.79
CA GLY A 40 -3.87 -7.00 -7.62
C GLY A 40 -2.66 -6.17 -7.24
N LEU A 41 -2.81 -4.87 -7.46
CA LEU A 41 -1.87 -3.83 -7.04
C LEU A 41 -2.63 -2.78 -6.23
N GLY A 42 -2.21 -2.59 -4.99
CA GLY A 42 -2.67 -1.52 -4.12
C GLY A 42 -1.62 -0.43 -3.99
N GLN A 43 -2.04 0.83 -4.06
CA GLN A 43 -1.15 1.98 -3.92
C GLN A 43 -1.71 3.01 -2.95
N THR A 44 -0.82 3.63 -2.18
CA THR A 44 -1.11 4.82 -1.37
C THR A 44 0.14 5.68 -1.20
N LYS A 45 -0.02 6.84 -0.57
CA LYS A 45 1.06 7.74 -0.17
C LYS A 45 0.86 8.13 1.28
N VAL A 46 1.89 7.93 2.08
CA VAL A 46 1.88 8.28 3.50
C VAL A 46 2.96 9.31 3.81
N MET A 47 2.77 10.12 4.85
CA MET A 47 3.82 11.01 5.33
C MET A 47 4.65 10.29 6.39
N ARG A 48 5.96 10.28 6.23
CA ARG A 48 6.90 9.63 7.16
C ARG A 48 6.76 10.19 8.59
N GLY A 49 6.58 11.51 8.71
CA GLY A 49 6.32 12.18 9.99
C GLY A 49 5.05 11.71 10.69
N ASP A 50 4.02 11.28 9.96
CA ASP A 50 2.77 10.78 10.57
C ASP A 50 2.96 9.49 11.37
N TYR A 51 4.02 8.74 11.07
CA TYR A 51 4.38 7.48 11.73
C TYR A 51 5.59 7.62 12.65
N ASN A 52 5.92 8.84 13.08
CA ASN A 52 7.08 9.16 13.95
C ASN A 52 8.42 8.62 13.42
N LEU A 53 8.51 8.38 12.11
CA LEU A 53 9.76 7.98 11.51
C LEU A 53 10.63 9.25 11.42
N THR A 54 11.85 9.19 11.95
CA THR A 54 12.82 10.29 11.93
C THR A 54 14.09 9.86 11.21
N ILE A 55 14.68 10.73 10.38
CA ILE A 55 15.96 10.47 9.73
C ILE A 55 17.09 10.86 10.70
N PRO A 56 18.01 9.95 11.02
CA PRO A 56 19.22 10.31 11.77
C PRO A 56 20.06 11.31 10.97
N SER A 57 20.52 12.37 11.63
CA SER A 57 21.44 13.32 11.00
C SER A 57 22.84 12.72 10.95
N VAL A 58 23.23 12.18 9.80
CA VAL A 58 24.61 11.76 9.52
C VAL A 58 25.11 12.45 8.25
N PRO A 59 26.41 12.80 8.16
CA PRO A 59 26.94 13.62 7.05
C PRO A 59 26.70 13.06 5.64
N SER A 60 26.40 11.77 5.53
CA SER A 60 26.21 11.04 4.27
C SER A 60 24.76 10.96 3.78
N VAL A 61 23.77 11.41 4.56
CA VAL A 61 22.35 11.33 4.15
C VAL A 61 21.93 12.63 3.48
N ALA A 62 21.68 12.54 2.17
CA ALA A 62 21.05 13.61 1.40
C ALA A 62 19.56 13.73 1.76
N ASN A 63 18.99 14.92 1.55
CA ASN A 63 17.59 15.26 1.82
C ASN A 63 16.63 14.12 1.48
N VAL A 64 15.99 13.54 2.49
CA VAL A 64 14.97 12.49 2.34
C VAL A 64 13.60 13.17 2.40
N GLY A 65 12.72 12.82 1.46
CA GLY A 65 11.36 13.38 1.40
C GLY A 65 10.44 12.90 2.53
N GLU A 66 9.39 13.68 2.76
CA GLU A 66 8.34 13.33 3.73
C GLU A 66 7.30 12.35 3.13
N GLU A 67 6.92 12.54 1.87
CA GLU A 67 5.97 11.64 1.19
C GLU A 67 6.64 10.32 0.81
N VAL A 68 6.04 9.21 1.24
CA VAL A 68 6.49 7.86 0.96
C VAL A 68 5.41 7.14 0.15
N PRO A 69 5.65 6.82 -1.13
CA PRO A 69 4.74 5.98 -1.89
C PRO A 69 4.85 4.54 -1.41
N LEU A 70 3.71 3.89 -1.19
CA LEU A 70 3.61 2.48 -0.82
C LEU A 70 2.88 1.72 -1.92
N GLU A 71 3.44 0.56 -2.28
CA GLU A 71 2.85 -0.35 -3.28
C GLU A 71 2.77 -1.76 -2.70
N ILE A 72 1.63 -2.42 -2.93
CA ILE A 72 1.39 -3.80 -2.51
C ILE A 72 0.92 -4.58 -3.73
N ALA A 73 1.77 -5.44 -4.25
CA ALA A 73 1.39 -6.45 -5.24
C ALA A 73 1.02 -7.75 -4.53
N PHE A 74 -0.11 -8.36 -4.89
CA PHE A 74 -0.57 -9.59 -4.26
C PHE A 74 -1.22 -10.56 -5.26
N THR A 75 -1.18 -11.84 -4.88
CA THR A 75 -1.98 -12.93 -5.45
C THR A 75 -2.77 -13.56 -4.32
N ALA A 76 -4.08 -13.68 -4.46
CA ALA A 76 -4.96 -14.33 -3.50
C ALA A 76 -5.60 -15.57 -4.14
N VAL A 77 -5.59 -16.68 -3.43
CA VAL A 77 -6.19 -17.95 -3.85
C VAL A 77 -7.34 -18.34 -2.92
N ALA A 78 -8.40 -18.92 -3.49
CA ALA A 78 -9.48 -19.49 -2.69
C ALA A 78 -8.96 -20.71 -1.92
N GLY A 79 -9.21 -20.74 -0.60
CA GLY A 79 -8.90 -21.85 0.29
C GLY A 79 -10.07 -22.78 0.53
#